data_AF-A0A8X6UZY4-F1
#
_entry.id   AF-A0A8X6UZY4-F1
#
_cell.length_a   1.000
_cell.length_b   1.000
_cell.length_c   1.000
_cell.angle_alpha   90.00
_cell.angle_beta   90.00
_cell.angle_gamma   90.00
#
_symmetry.space_group_name_H-M   'P 1'
#
loop_
_entity.id
_entity.type
_entity.pdbx_description
1 polymer ?
#
loop_
_entity_poly.entity_id
_entity_poly.type
_entity_poly.pdbx_seq_one_letter_code
_entity_poly.pdbx_strand_id
1 'polypeptide(L)'
;MMHVESVEAQSPLVCEVWKSGEEGQLRIVPLYAMILGFYAILFPYGGSGPVWPTYDTNPVCKESWWWNLFFINNFQTLWKQCFAPAWYVAIDMQFHLITPLFLISLFKWPRFGYCLVALSICASCCYHCILTIKYSLFQNISCLPNYIDGELDSFIHGNLIYFETLHMKPFQNLCTYLIGLGWGHYRRKREICNKRSNSMLILCCGWIGFVISIWICFDVLYFSEESLLKHIVYNGFGGILFACSMGWLFHVCTAKQGGFIGHFLSLKIFLPLSRLSFSAYLIHFMVLLHYIFSSTKQEETFSLQSMFSLIFSVTFWTYIISFIASLLVEVPMSRVLRWIHNN
;
A
#
# COMPACT_ATOMS: atom_id res chain seq x y z
N MET A 1 24.77 34.31 2.06
CA MET A 1 25.08 33.66 3.34
C MET A 1 23.94 32.77 3.86
N MET A 2 22.66 33.20 3.89
CA MET A 2 21.52 32.32 4.32
C MET A 2 21.34 31.01 3.52
N HIS A 3 21.84 30.94 2.28
CA HIS A 3 21.73 29.74 1.46
C HIS A 3 22.77 28.65 1.78
N VAL A 4 23.85 28.98 2.49
CA VAL A 4 24.94 28.04 2.83
C VAL A 4 24.70 27.43 4.22
N GLU A 5 24.27 28.24 5.19
CA GLU A 5 23.90 27.76 6.54
C GLU A 5 22.70 26.80 6.53
N SER A 6 21.80 26.92 5.55
CA SER A 6 20.67 25.99 5.41
C SER A 6 21.06 24.61 4.85
N VAL A 7 22.21 24.49 4.16
CA VAL A 7 22.67 23.21 3.58
C VAL A 7 23.43 22.38 4.62
N GLU A 8 24.22 23.01 5.50
CA GLU A 8 24.88 22.32 6.62
C GLU A 8 23.90 21.81 7.68
N ALA A 9 22.78 22.48 7.89
CA ALA A 9 21.72 22.02 8.79
C ALA A 9 20.86 20.85 8.22
N GLN A 10 21.02 20.50 6.93
CA GLN A 10 20.18 19.50 6.25
C GLN A 10 20.82 18.11 6.16
N SER A 11 22.16 18.00 6.24
CA SER A 11 22.85 16.69 6.23
C SER A 11 22.55 15.81 7.47
N PRO A 12 22.44 16.34 8.71
CA PRO A 12 22.12 15.52 9.87
C PRO A 12 20.67 15.00 9.80
N LEU A 13 19.77 15.79 9.22
CA LEU A 13 18.34 15.49 9.14
C LEU A 13 18.03 14.36 8.15
N VAL A 14 18.72 14.32 7.00
CA VAL A 14 18.56 13.19 6.05
C VAL A 14 19.01 11.90 6.70
N CYS A 15 20.10 11.93 7.46
CA CYS A 15 20.56 10.79 8.25
C CYS A 15 19.57 10.40 9.36
N GLU A 16 18.94 11.35 10.06
CA GLU A 16 17.92 11.06 11.09
C GLU A 16 16.64 10.45 10.51
N VAL A 17 16.13 10.98 9.39
CA VAL A 17 14.94 10.43 8.72
C VAL A 17 15.21 9.03 8.20
N TRP A 18 16.40 8.81 7.64
CA TRP A 18 16.81 7.50 7.14
C TRP A 18 16.98 6.50 8.29
N LYS A 19 17.69 6.87 9.35
CA LYS A 19 17.89 6.06 10.56
C LYS A 19 16.56 5.73 11.26
N SER A 20 15.63 6.68 11.34
CA SER A 20 14.28 6.43 11.86
C SER A 20 13.50 5.44 10.99
N GLY A 21 13.75 5.43 9.67
CA GLY A 21 13.16 4.44 8.76
C GLY A 21 13.76 3.05 8.96
N GLU A 22 15.08 2.94 9.08
CA GLU A 22 15.78 1.68 9.36
C GLU A 22 15.31 1.03 10.67
N GLU A 23 15.17 1.82 11.74
CA GLU A 23 14.65 1.34 13.03
C GLU A 23 13.20 0.84 12.94
N GLY A 24 12.39 1.44 12.07
CA GLY A 24 11.03 0.98 11.77
C GLY A 24 11.04 -0.36 11.03
N GLN A 25 11.93 -0.51 10.05
CA GLN A 25 12.04 -1.72 9.23
C GLN A 25 12.54 -2.92 10.03
N LEU A 26 13.52 -2.73 10.91
CA LEU A 26 14.03 -3.79 11.79
C LEU A 26 12.96 -4.37 12.72
N ARG A 27 11.90 -3.61 13.05
CA ARG A 27 10.76 -4.11 13.83
C ARG A 27 9.78 -4.95 13.01
N ILE A 28 9.70 -4.69 11.71
CA ILE A 28 8.74 -5.32 10.79
C ILE A 28 9.20 -6.72 10.35
N VAL A 29 10.51 -6.89 10.09
CA VAL A 29 11.08 -8.13 9.56
C VAL A 29 10.74 -9.38 10.39
N PRO A 30 10.84 -9.38 11.74
CA PRO A 30 10.57 -10.58 12.54
C PRO A 30 9.11 -11.04 12.45
N LEU A 31 8.16 -10.09 12.50
CA LEU A 31 6.74 -10.39 12.36
C LEU A 31 6.43 -10.95 10.97
N TYR A 32 6.98 -10.33 9.94
CA TYR A 32 6.84 -10.78 8.56
C TYR A 32 7.41 -12.19 8.34
N ALA A 33 8.61 -12.48 8.85
CA ALA A 33 9.22 -13.79 8.75
C ALA A 33 8.42 -14.88 9.49
N MET A 34 7.88 -14.57 10.67
CA MET A 34 7.02 -15.50 11.40
C MET A 34 5.73 -15.79 10.62
N ILE A 35 5.06 -14.76 10.09
CA ILE A 35 3.82 -14.94 9.33
C ILE A 35 4.09 -15.75 8.05
N LEU A 36 5.21 -15.49 7.38
CA LEU A 36 5.64 -16.28 6.23
C LEU A 36 5.85 -17.76 6.59
N GLY A 37 6.52 -18.04 7.71
CA GLY A 37 6.71 -19.41 8.21
C GLY A 37 5.40 -20.09 8.59
N PHE A 38 4.50 -19.35 9.25
CA PHE A 38 3.16 -19.84 9.57
C PHE A 38 2.37 -20.16 8.30
N TYR A 39 2.40 -19.30 7.29
CA TYR A 39 1.76 -19.53 6.00
C TYR A 39 2.34 -20.75 5.27
N ALA A 40 3.67 -20.89 5.25
CA ALA A 40 4.34 -21.96 4.53
C ALA A 40 4.12 -23.35 5.18
N ILE A 41 4.11 -23.41 6.52
CA ILE A 41 4.20 -24.69 7.26
C ILE A 41 2.90 -24.99 8.03
N LEU A 42 2.36 -24.02 8.78
CA LEU A 42 1.31 -24.29 9.77
C LEU A 42 -0.10 -24.09 9.22
N PHE A 43 -0.28 -23.22 8.24
CA PHE A 43 -1.60 -22.94 7.65
C PHE A 43 -2.36 -24.18 7.20
N PRO A 44 -1.76 -25.19 6.53
CA PRO A 44 -2.48 -26.40 6.11
C PRO A 44 -3.06 -27.22 7.27
N TYR A 45 -2.49 -27.13 8.47
CA TYR A 45 -2.99 -27.83 9.66
C TYR A 45 -4.06 -27.05 10.43
N GLY A 46 -4.34 -25.81 10.04
CA GLY A 46 -5.21 -24.87 10.76
C GLY A 46 -6.71 -24.94 10.43
N GLY A 47 -7.15 -25.91 9.63
CA GLY A 47 -8.54 -25.98 9.20
C GLY A 47 -8.87 -27.24 8.42
N SER A 48 -10.10 -27.29 7.92
CA SER A 48 -10.64 -28.40 7.13
C SER A 48 -11.74 -27.88 6.22
N GLY A 49 -11.82 -28.41 5.00
CA GLY A 49 -12.82 -28.00 4.02
C GLY A 49 -12.59 -28.66 2.66
N PRO A 50 -13.55 -28.56 1.73
CA PRO A 50 -13.50 -29.27 0.45
C PRO A 50 -12.34 -28.83 -0.46
N VAL A 51 -11.89 -27.58 -0.32
CA VAL A 51 -10.75 -27.01 -1.06
C VAL A 51 -9.55 -26.74 -0.15
N TRP A 52 -9.57 -27.26 1.08
CA TRP A 52 -8.51 -27.04 2.05
C TRP A 52 -7.21 -27.73 1.59
N PRO A 53 -6.05 -27.08 1.72
CA PRO A 53 -4.77 -27.68 1.40
C PRO A 53 -4.51 -29.04 2.08
N THR A 54 -4.07 -30.03 1.31
CA THR A 54 -3.69 -31.37 1.82
C THR A 54 -2.18 -31.59 1.87
N TYR A 55 -1.38 -30.59 1.53
CA TYR A 55 0.07 -30.65 1.60
C TYR A 55 0.58 -30.35 3.02
N ASP A 56 1.69 -30.98 3.43
CA ASP A 56 2.31 -30.72 4.74
C ASP A 56 3.00 -29.35 4.82
N THR A 57 3.52 -28.88 3.69
CA THR A 57 4.20 -27.58 3.59
C THR A 57 3.96 -27.09 2.18
N ASN A 58 3.63 -25.80 2.06
CA ASN A 58 3.25 -25.20 0.79
C ASN A 58 4.35 -25.44 -0.26
N PRO A 59 4.05 -26.15 -1.36
CA PRO A 59 5.05 -26.58 -2.32
C PRO A 59 5.72 -25.39 -3.02
N VAL A 60 4.97 -24.32 -3.31
CA VAL A 60 5.50 -23.08 -3.88
C VAL A 60 6.44 -22.40 -2.88
N CYS A 61 6.08 -22.39 -1.60
CA CYS A 61 6.94 -21.84 -0.57
C CYS A 61 8.24 -22.63 -0.38
N LYS A 62 8.25 -23.96 -0.54
CA LYS A 62 9.50 -24.76 -0.43
C LYS A 62 10.57 -24.27 -1.40
N GLU A 63 10.17 -23.85 -2.60
CA GLU A 63 11.09 -23.40 -3.65
C GLU A 63 11.37 -21.89 -3.60
N SER A 64 10.36 -21.09 -3.23
CA SER A 64 10.37 -19.64 -3.43
C SER A 64 10.42 -18.79 -2.15
N TRP A 65 10.40 -19.37 -0.95
CA TRP A 65 10.34 -18.59 0.31
C TRP A 65 11.44 -17.53 0.46
N TRP A 66 12.63 -17.77 -0.09
CA TRP A 66 13.76 -16.85 -0.01
C TRP A 66 13.53 -15.55 -0.78
N TRP A 67 12.69 -15.54 -1.81
CA TRP A 67 12.31 -14.31 -2.54
C TRP A 67 11.63 -13.30 -1.61
N ASN A 68 10.81 -13.80 -0.67
CA ASN A 68 10.13 -13.00 0.33
C ASN A 68 11.13 -12.44 1.35
N LEU A 69 12.20 -13.17 1.71
CA LEU A 69 13.25 -12.66 2.61
C LEU A 69 14.08 -11.53 2.00
N PHE A 70 14.38 -11.62 0.71
CA PHE A 70 15.11 -10.58 -0.01
C PHE A 70 14.22 -9.44 -0.52
N PHE A 71 12.90 -9.46 -0.21
CA PHE A 71 11.95 -8.43 -0.63
C PHE A 71 11.92 -8.23 -2.16
N ILE A 72 12.02 -9.32 -2.92
CA ILE A 72 12.00 -9.33 -4.40
C ILE A 72 10.89 -10.21 -4.98
N ASN A 73 10.02 -10.78 -4.13
CA ASN A 73 8.92 -11.65 -4.55
C ASN A 73 7.97 -10.97 -5.54
N ASN A 74 7.88 -9.65 -5.54
CA ASN A 74 7.06 -8.88 -6.47
C ASN A 74 7.57 -8.91 -7.95
N PHE A 75 8.80 -9.36 -8.19
CA PHE A 75 9.30 -9.61 -9.54
C PHE A 75 8.92 -10.98 -10.08
N GLN A 76 8.55 -11.91 -9.20
CA GLN A 76 8.16 -13.27 -9.56
C GLN A 76 6.74 -13.32 -10.13
N THR A 77 6.49 -14.30 -11.00
CA THR A 77 5.15 -14.62 -11.52
C THR A 77 4.21 -15.00 -10.37
N LEU A 78 2.94 -14.62 -10.42
CA LEU A 78 2.01 -14.76 -9.29
C LEU A 78 1.97 -16.19 -8.73
N TRP A 79 1.90 -17.18 -9.61
CA TRP A 79 1.81 -18.60 -9.27
C TRP A 79 3.05 -19.20 -8.60
N LYS A 80 4.19 -18.50 -8.66
CA LYS A 80 5.43 -18.95 -8.02
C LYS A 80 5.73 -18.18 -6.74
N GLN A 81 4.97 -17.14 -6.41
CA GLN A 81 5.15 -16.39 -5.16
C GLN A 81 4.71 -17.24 -3.97
N CYS A 82 5.57 -17.33 -2.95
CA CYS A 82 5.21 -18.03 -1.71
C CYS A 82 4.06 -17.31 -1.00
N PHE A 83 4.22 -16.02 -0.71
CA PHE A 83 3.18 -15.23 -0.05
C PHE A 83 2.87 -13.99 -0.90
N ALA A 84 1.88 -14.11 -1.77
CA ALA A 84 1.54 -13.07 -2.75
C ALA A 84 1.25 -11.69 -2.13
N PRO A 85 0.47 -11.55 -1.03
CA PRO A 85 0.21 -10.25 -0.42
C PRO A 85 1.47 -9.50 0.02
N ALA A 86 2.60 -10.19 0.21
CA ALA A 86 3.86 -9.53 0.55
C ALA A 86 4.42 -8.61 -0.54
N TRP A 87 3.84 -8.58 -1.74
CA TRP A 87 4.28 -7.70 -2.82
C TRP A 87 4.41 -6.24 -2.37
N TYR A 88 3.49 -5.76 -1.52
CA TYR A 88 3.53 -4.40 -0.99
C TYR A 88 4.71 -4.17 -0.06
N VAL A 89 4.99 -5.13 0.83
CA VAL A 89 6.15 -5.06 1.75
C VAL A 89 7.45 -5.04 0.96
N ALA A 90 7.54 -5.84 -0.13
CA ALA A 90 8.68 -5.81 -1.02
C ALA A 90 8.90 -4.43 -1.65
N ILE A 91 7.84 -3.82 -2.17
CA ILE A 91 7.90 -2.47 -2.75
C ILE A 91 8.30 -1.43 -1.70
N ASP A 92 7.75 -1.48 -0.49
CA ASP A 92 8.07 -0.52 0.57
C ASP A 92 9.57 -0.54 0.92
N MET A 93 10.16 -1.73 1.04
CA MET A 93 11.60 -1.90 1.25
C MET A 93 12.42 -1.37 0.06
N GLN A 94 12.01 -1.67 -1.17
CA GLN A 94 12.65 -1.16 -2.39
C GLN A 94 12.60 0.37 -2.46
N PHE A 95 11.46 0.98 -2.09
CA PHE A 95 11.28 2.42 -2.05
C PHE A 95 12.11 3.09 -0.97
N HIS A 96 12.21 2.47 0.21
CA HIS A 96 13.10 2.96 1.24
C HIS A 96 14.55 3.07 0.76
N LEU A 97 15.04 2.08 0.00
CA LEU A 97 16.41 2.10 -0.54
C LEU A 97 16.66 3.24 -1.54
N ILE A 98 15.67 3.58 -2.37
CA ILE A 98 15.80 4.69 -3.34
C ILE A 98 15.47 6.06 -2.73
N THR A 99 14.86 6.11 -1.56
CA THR A 99 14.41 7.38 -0.93
C THR A 99 15.54 8.38 -0.69
N PRO A 100 16.73 7.98 -0.20
CA PRO A 100 17.86 8.90 -0.05
C PRO A 100 18.22 9.62 -1.35
N LEU A 101 18.15 8.96 -2.51
CA LEU A 101 18.42 9.57 -3.82
C LEU A 101 17.49 10.77 -4.06
N PHE A 102 16.18 10.58 -3.85
CA PHE A 102 15.19 11.65 -4.06
C PHE A 102 15.26 12.73 -2.98
N LEU A 103 15.41 12.37 -1.70
CA LEU A 103 15.51 13.33 -0.61
C LEU A 103 16.75 14.20 -0.71
N ILE A 104 17.93 13.61 -0.92
CA ILE A 104 19.19 14.36 -1.07
C ILE A 104 19.08 15.31 -2.27
N SER A 105 18.54 14.83 -3.39
CA SER A 105 18.32 15.65 -4.58
C SER A 105 17.39 16.84 -4.31
N LEU A 106 16.26 16.62 -3.61
CA LEU A 106 15.30 17.68 -3.26
C LEU A 106 15.86 18.73 -2.31
N PHE A 107 16.68 18.33 -1.33
CA PHE A 107 17.25 19.25 -0.35
C PHE A 107 18.49 19.99 -0.88
N LYS A 108 19.44 19.27 -1.48
CA LYS A 108 20.71 19.83 -1.93
C LYS A 108 20.55 20.62 -3.25
N TRP A 109 19.74 20.12 -4.17
CA TRP A 109 19.57 20.68 -5.52
C TRP A 109 18.09 20.77 -5.91
N PRO A 110 17.30 21.67 -5.30
CA PRO A 110 15.84 21.63 -5.38
C PRO A 110 15.30 21.66 -6.81
N ARG A 111 15.89 22.45 -7.73
CA ARG A 111 15.46 22.46 -9.15
C ARG A 111 15.64 21.10 -9.81
N PHE A 112 16.78 20.46 -9.58
CA PHE A 112 17.08 19.13 -10.09
C PHE A 112 16.21 18.07 -9.41
N GLY A 113 16.03 18.14 -8.09
CA GLY A 113 15.17 17.22 -7.34
C GLY A 113 13.70 17.25 -7.78
N TYR A 114 13.11 18.44 -7.96
CA TYR A 114 11.75 18.54 -8.49
C TYR A 114 11.65 18.01 -9.93
N CYS A 115 12.66 18.27 -10.77
CA CYS A 115 12.70 17.74 -12.12
C CYS A 115 12.80 16.20 -12.12
N LEU A 116 13.67 15.62 -11.29
CA LEU A 116 13.83 14.18 -11.13
C LEU A 116 12.53 13.51 -10.65
N VAL A 117 11.87 14.09 -9.65
CA VAL A 117 10.56 13.60 -9.16
C VAL A 117 9.51 13.66 -10.27
N ALA A 118 9.39 14.81 -10.94
CA ALA A 118 8.40 14.99 -12.01
C ALA A 118 8.64 14.02 -13.18
N LEU A 119 9.88 13.86 -13.63
CA LEU A 119 10.24 12.91 -14.68
C LEU A 119 9.95 11.46 -14.27
N SER A 120 10.23 11.08 -13.02
CA SER A 120 9.94 9.73 -12.52
C SER A 120 8.44 9.44 -12.46
N ILE A 121 7.64 10.42 -12.04
CA ILE A 121 6.17 10.35 -12.05
C ILE A 121 5.66 10.21 -13.50
N CYS A 122 6.13 11.05 -14.42
CA CYS A 122 5.75 10.97 -15.82
C CYS A 122 6.14 9.62 -16.46
N ALA A 123 7.35 9.12 -16.17
CA ALA A 123 7.80 7.82 -16.67
C ALA A 123 6.91 6.68 -16.17
N SER A 124 6.53 6.70 -14.89
CA SER A 124 5.59 5.75 -14.30
C SER A 124 4.21 5.78 -14.98
N CYS A 125 3.68 6.98 -15.26
CA CYS A 125 2.41 7.13 -15.99
C CYS A 125 2.50 6.60 -17.41
N CYS A 126 3.54 6.99 -18.15
CA CYS A 126 3.74 6.53 -19.52
C CYS A 126 3.85 5.01 -19.57
N TYR A 127 4.62 4.41 -18.64
CA TYR A 127 4.73 2.96 -18.51
C TYR A 127 3.36 2.30 -18.33
N HIS A 128 2.50 2.86 -17.47
CA HIS A 128 1.14 2.38 -17.25
C HIS A 128 0.24 2.47 -18.49
N CYS A 129 0.23 3.64 -19.14
CA CYS A 129 -0.58 3.84 -20.34
C CYS A 129 -0.15 2.88 -21.46
N ILE A 130 1.16 2.74 -21.69
CA ILE A 130 1.71 1.86 -22.74
C ILE A 130 1.33 0.41 -22.48
N LEU A 131 1.49 -0.08 -21.26
CA LEU A 131 1.17 -1.47 -20.93
C LEU A 131 -0.34 -1.74 -20.96
N THR A 132 -1.15 -0.78 -20.51
CA THR A 132 -2.61 -0.89 -20.60
C THR A 132 -3.05 -0.98 -22.06
N ILE A 133 -2.46 -0.21 -22.97
CA ILE A 133 -2.72 -0.31 -24.42
C ILE A 133 -2.25 -1.66 -24.97
N LYS A 134 -1.03 -2.09 -24.62
CA LYS A 134 -0.41 -3.30 -25.19
C LYS A 134 -1.16 -4.57 -24.81
N TYR A 135 -1.63 -4.65 -23.57
CA TYR A 135 -2.24 -5.86 -23.01
C TYR A 135 -3.76 -5.73 -22.83
N SER A 136 -4.37 -4.64 -23.28
CA SER A 136 -5.80 -4.33 -23.10
C SER A 136 -6.26 -4.59 -21.66
N LEU A 137 -5.52 -4.06 -20.68
CA LEU A 137 -5.71 -4.44 -19.28
C LEU A 137 -6.92 -3.72 -18.66
N PHE A 138 -7.91 -4.51 -18.27
CA PHE A 138 -9.11 -4.06 -17.58
C PHE A 138 -8.88 -4.08 -16.06
N GLN A 139 -8.95 -2.92 -15.43
CA GLN A 139 -8.91 -2.81 -13.97
C GLN A 139 -10.34 -2.72 -13.44
N ASN A 140 -11.02 -3.87 -13.23
CA ASN A 140 -12.23 -3.85 -12.41
C ASN A 140 -12.73 -5.23 -11.96
N ILE A 141 -12.31 -5.72 -10.77
CA ILE A 141 -12.96 -6.88 -10.13
C ILE A 141 -14.46 -6.60 -9.90
N SER A 142 -14.87 -5.35 -9.72
CA SER A 142 -16.28 -4.98 -9.53
C SER A 142 -17.13 -5.16 -10.80
N CYS A 143 -16.51 -5.26 -11.98
CA CYS A 143 -17.20 -5.64 -13.22
C CYS A 143 -17.35 -7.17 -13.38
N LEU A 144 -16.78 -7.98 -12.47
CA LEU A 144 -16.90 -9.45 -12.50
C LEU A 144 -18.33 -9.93 -12.80
N PRO A 145 -19.41 -9.34 -12.22
CA PRO A 145 -20.78 -9.74 -12.54
C PRO A 145 -21.14 -9.68 -14.03
N ASN A 146 -20.56 -8.75 -14.80
CA ASN A 146 -20.83 -8.59 -16.22
C ASN A 146 -20.21 -9.71 -17.09
N TYR A 147 -19.26 -10.48 -16.53
CA TYR A 147 -18.52 -11.53 -17.23
C TYR A 147 -18.89 -12.95 -16.78
N ILE A 148 -19.78 -13.09 -15.79
CA ILE A 148 -20.21 -14.39 -15.26
C ILE A 148 -20.89 -15.22 -16.36
N ASP A 149 -21.61 -14.57 -17.28
CA ASP A 149 -22.34 -15.22 -18.37
C ASP A 149 -21.49 -15.37 -19.65
N GLY A 150 -20.41 -16.17 -19.57
CA GLY A 150 -19.72 -16.71 -20.76
C GLY A 150 -18.27 -16.29 -20.99
N GLU A 151 -17.73 -15.34 -20.22
CA GLU A 151 -16.35 -14.82 -20.39
C GLU A 151 -15.52 -14.83 -19.09
N LEU A 152 -15.95 -15.56 -18.08
CA LEU A 152 -15.34 -15.58 -16.75
C LEU A 152 -13.85 -15.94 -16.77
N ASP A 153 -13.45 -16.96 -17.54
CA ASP A 153 -12.05 -17.39 -17.63
C ASP A 153 -11.15 -16.32 -18.27
N SER A 154 -11.65 -15.64 -19.30
CA SER A 154 -10.96 -14.52 -19.96
C SER A 154 -10.76 -13.36 -18.99
N PHE A 155 -11.82 -13.03 -18.23
CA PHE A 155 -11.79 -11.98 -17.21
C PHE A 155 -10.79 -12.29 -16.08
N ILE A 156 -10.82 -13.52 -15.55
CA ILE A 156 -9.89 -13.97 -14.50
C ILE A 156 -8.46 -13.89 -15.03
N HIS A 157 -8.20 -14.41 -16.23
CA HIS A 157 -6.87 -14.39 -16.84
C HIS A 157 -6.35 -12.95 -17.04
N GLY A 158 -7.18 -12.05 -17.57
CA GLY A 158 -6.84 -10.63 -17.74
C GLY A 158 -6.50 -9.93 -16.43
N ASN A 159 -7.28 -10.19 -15.36
CA ASN A 159 -7.00 -9.65 -14.03
C ASN A 159 -5.68 -10.18 -13.46
N LEU A 160 -5.39 -11.47 -13.62
CA LEU A 160 -4.12 -12.05 -13.15
C LEU A 160 -2.92 -11.41 -13.86
N ILE A 161 -3.02 -11.20 -15.18
CA ILE A 161 -1.99 -10.47 -15.94
C ILE A 161 -1.86 -9.04 -15.41
N TYR A 162 -2.97 -8.34 -15.15
CA TYR A 162 -2.94 -6.99 -14.56
C TYR A 162 -2.17 -6.98 -13.24
N PHE A 163 -2.49 -7.90 -12.32
CA PHE A 163 -1.81 -7.98 -11.02
C PHE A 163 -0.32 -8.24 -11.17
N GLU A 164 0.05 -9.19 -12.03
CA GLU A 164 1.44 -9.60 -12.22
C GLU A 164 2.29 -8.55 -12.95
N THR A 165 1.72 -7.86 -13.95
CA THR A 165 2.44 -6.96 -14.85
C THR A 165 2.43 -5.51 -14.41
N LEU A 166 1.35 -5.06 -13.76
CA LEU A 166 1.17 -3.68 -13.32
C LEU A 166 1.17 -3.57 -11.79
N HIS A 167 0.17 -4.16 -11.15
CA HIS A 167 -0.17 -3.85 -9.76
C HIS A 167 0.95 -4.15 -8.76
N MET A 168 1.53 -5.36 -8.87
CA MET A 168 2.59 -5.82 -7.98
C MET A 168 3.97 -5.25 -8.36
N LYS A 169 4.11 -4.60 -9.51
CA LYS A 169 5.41 -4.05 -9.91
C LYS A 169 5.69 -2.72 -9.22
N PRO A 170 6.96 -2.42 -8.87
CA PRO A 170 7.30 -1.18 -8.18
C PRO A 170 7.06 0.05 -9.04
N PHE A 171 7.09 -0.08 -10.36
CA PHE A 171 7.01 1.06 -11.28
C PHE A 171 5.69 1.84 -11.13
N GLN A 172 4.55 1.16 -10.95
CA GLN A 172 3.25 1.83 -10.74
C GLN A 172 3.23 2.64 -9.46
N ASN A 173 3.73 2.02 -8.40
CA ASN A 173 3.62 2.52 -7.04
C ASN A 173 4.64 3.65 -6.78
N LEU A 174 5.62 3.81 -7.67
CA LEU A 174 6.65 4.84 -7.53
C LEU A 174 6.05 6.24 -7.66
N CYS A 175 5.09 6.47 -8.56
CA CYS A 175 4.50 7.79 -8.72
C CYS A 175 3.74 8.24 -7.45
N THR A 176 2.96 7.34 -6.84
CA THR A 176 2.20 7.62 -5.63
C THR A 176 3.12 7.82 -4.43
N TYR A 177 4.19 7.02 -4.33
CA TYR A 177 5.24 7.19 -3.34
C TYR A 177 5.92 8.56 -3.43
N LEU A 178 6.35 8.95 -4.64
CA LEU A 178 7.03 10.23 -4.86
C LEU A 178 6.13 11.45 -4.63
N ILE A 179 4.83 11.35 -4.91
CA ILE A 179 3.86 12.40 -4.57
C ILE A 179 3.80 12.58 -3.04
N GLY A 180 3.73 11.48 -2.29
CA GLY A 180 3.80 11.51 -0.83
C GLY A 180 5.09 12.15 -0.31
N LEU A 181 6.23 11.77 -0.88
CA LEU A 181 7.54 12.37 -0.58
C LEU A 181 7.55 13.88 -0.85
N GLY A 182 6.97 14.30 -1.98
CA GLY A 182 6.83 15.70 -2.37
C GLY A 182 5.98 16.51 -1.38
N TRP A 183 4.86 15.95 -0.92
CA TRP A 183 4.03 16.56 0.13
C TRP A 183 4.78 16.69 1.46
N GLY A 184 5.54 15.66 1.85
CA GLY A 184 6.40 15.68 3.04
C GLY A 184 7.43 16.81 2.97
N HIS A 185 8.14 16.92 1.84
CA HIS A 185 9.11 17.99 1.61
C HIS A 185 8.46 19.38 1.62
N TYR A 186 7.31 19.55 0.95
CA TYR A 186 6.54 20.80 0.93
C TYR A 186 6.13 21.23 2.35
N ARG A 187 5.63 20.30 3.15
CA ARG A 187 5.23 20.55 4.54
C ARG A 187 6.42 21.01 5.38
N ARG A 188 7.54 20.31 5.30
CA ARG A 188 8.78 20.66 6.01
C ARG A 188 9.25 22.07 5.67
N LYS A 189 9.25 22.43 4.38
CA LYS A 189 9.63 23.78 3.92
C LYS A 189 8.73 24.87 4.53
N ARG A 190 7.43 24.63 4.64
CA ARG A 190 6.50 25.58 5.26
C ARG A 190 6.72 25.76 6.76
N GLU A 191 7.06 24.68 7.45
CA GLU A 191 7.39 24.74 8.87
C GLU A 191 8.66 25.58 9.11
N ILE A 192 9.69 25.42 8.25
CA ILE A 192 10.91 26.26 8.30
C ILE A 192 10.56 27.73 8.03
N CYS A 193 9.70 28.02 7.04
CA CYS A 193 9.30 29.39 6.70
C CYS A 193 8.22 29.97 7.64
N ASN A 194 7.86 29.29 8.73
CA ASN A 194 6.80 29.66 9.67
C ASN A 194 5.43 29.99 9.01
N LYS A 195 5.13 29.37 7.86
CA LYS A 195 3.87 29.58 7.11
C LYS A 195 2.82 28.55 7.54
N ARG A 196 2.20 28.79 8.70
CA ARG A 196 1.35 27.80 9.37
C ARG A 196 -0.07 27.65 8.81
N SER A 197 -0.64 28.71 8.23
CA SER A 197 -2.05 28.75 7.82
C SER A 197 -2.22 28.91 6.30
N ASN A 198 -3.16 28.17 5.71
CA ASN A 198 -3.67 28.38 4.35
C ASN A 198 -4.77 29.45 4.33
N SER A 199 -4.90 30.14 3.21
CA SER A 199 -6.06 31.02 2.97
C SER A 199 -7.34 30.20 2.76
N MET A 200 -8.50 30.81 3.04
CA MET A 200 -9.80 30.15 2.90
C MET A 200 -10.06 29.68 1.46
N LEU A 201 -9.63 30.45 0.45
CA LEU A 201 -9.75 30.05 -0.95
C LEU A 201 -9.02 28.74 -1.25
N ILE A 202 -7.77 28.60 -0.78
CA ILE A 202 -6.97 27.38 -0.98
C ILE A 202 -7.62 26.19 -0.28
N LEU A 203 -8.19 26.40 0.92
CA LEU A 203 -8.91 25.35 1.64
C LEU A 203 -10.16 24.89 0.89
N CYS A 204 -10.98 25.82 0.40
CA CYS A 204 -12.19 25.49 -0.37
C CYS A 204 -11.83 24.75 -1.67
N CYS A 205 -10.89 25.28 -2.45
CA CYS A 205 -10.44 24.64 -3.69
C CYS A 205 -9.87 23.24 -3.43
N GLY A 206 -9.10 23.07 -2.36
CA GLY A 206 -8.51 21.78 -2.01
C GLY A 206 -9.54 20.76 -1.55
N TRP A 207 -10.54 21.15 -0.75
CA TRP A 207 -11.64 20.24 -0.36
C TRP A 207 -12.53 19.85 -1.54
N ILE A 208 -12.85 20.79 -2.43
CA ILE A 208 -13.57 20.49 -3.68
C ILE A 208 -12.76 19.51 -4.53
N GLY A 209 -11.47 19.79 -4.71
CA GLY A 209 -10.55 18.91 -5.42
C GLY A 209 -10.46 17.51 -4.80
N PHE A 210 -10.42 17.42 -3.47
CA PHE A 210 -10.42 16.15 -2.74
C PHE A 210 -11.69 15.33 -3.03
N VAL A 211 -12.87 15.94 -2.90
CA VAL A 211 -14.15 15.24 -3.14
C VAL A 211 -14.27 14.78 -4.58
N ILE A 212 -13.94 15.63 -5.56
CA ILE A 212 -13.96 15.28 -6.98
C ILE A 212 -12.99 14.14 -7.27
N SER A 213 -11.77 14.21 -6.73
CA SER A 213 -10.74 13.18 -6.94
C SER A 213 -11.20 11.82 -6.41
N ILE A 214 -11.74 11.80 -5.18
CA ILE A 214 -12.27 10.57 -4.58
C ILE A 214 -13.45 10.05 -5.39
N TRP A 215 -14.38 10.92 -5.79
CA TRP A 215 -15.51 10.52 -6.63
C TRP A 215 -15.06 9.89 -7.94
N ILE A 216 -14.11 10.48 -8.68
CA ILE A 216 -13.55 9.90 -9.91
C ILE A 216 -12.91 8.52 -9.65
N CYS A 217 -12.16 8.39 -8.55
CA CYS A 217 -11.51 7.12 -8.21
C CYS A 217 -12.51 5.98 -7.96
N PHE A 218 -13.70 6.28 -7.41
CA PHE A 218 -14.75 5.30 -7.11
C PHE A 218 -15.77 5.14 -8.25
N ASP A 219 -16.11 6.20 -8.98
CA ASP A 219 -17.11 6.17 -10.06
C ASP A 219 -16.69 5.25 -11.21
N VAL A 220 -15.41 5.32 -11.60
CA VAL A 220 -14.82 4.43 -12.61
C VAL A 220 -14.89 2.95 -12.18
N LEU A 221 -14.95 2.67 -10.88
CA LEU A 221 -15.06 1.31 -10.37
C LEU A 221 -16.49 0.74 -10.44
N TYR A 222 -17.54 1.55 -10.55
CA TYR A 222 -18.92 1.06 -10.39
C TYR A 222 -19.88 1.32 -11.55
N PHE A 223 -19.69 2.36 -12.38
CA PHE A 223 -20.80 2.87 -13.22
C PHE A 223 -20.54 3.01 -14.71
N SER A 224 -19.41 2.52 -15.23
CA SER A 224 -18.97 2.91 -16.56
C SER A 224 -19.02 1.78 -17.61
N GLU A 225 -19.67 2.06 -18.75
CA GLU A 225 -19.46 1.35 -20.02
C GLU A 225 -17.96 1.20 -20.34
N GLU A 226 -17.59 0.01 -20.80
CA GLU A 226 -16.21 -0.42 -21.03
C GLU A 226 -15.63 0.27 -22.26
N SER A 227 -14.84 1.33 -22.02
CA SER A 227 -14.01 1.90 -23.07
C SER A 227 -12.54 1.78 -22.69
N LEU A 228 -11.73 1.30 -23.64
CA LEU A 228 -10.28 1.18 -23.48
C LEU A 228 -9.65 2.52 -23.03
N LEU A 229 -10.17 3.65 -23.54
CA LEU A 229 -9.73 4.99 -23.14
C LEU A 229 -9.89 5.23 -21.64
N LYS A 230 -11.01 4.84 -21.03
CA LYS A 230 -11.24 5.02 -19.59
C LYS A 230 -10.25 4.19 -18.77
N HIS A 231 -9.97 2.96 -19.17
CA HIS A 231 -8.97 2.12 -18.49
C HIS A 231 -7.55 2.69 -18.61
N ILE A 232 -7.17 3.23 -19.77
CA ILE A 232 -5.86 3.88 -19.96
C ILE A 232 -5.73 5.08 -19.01
N VAL A 233 -6.75 5.94 -18.98
CA VAL A 233 -6.75 7.13 -18.13
C VAL A 233 -6.74 6.75 -16.65
N TYR A 234 -7.57 5.77 -16.26
CA TYR A 234 -7.65 5.34 -14.88
C TYR A 234 -6.38 4.66 -14.39
N ASN A 235 -5.86 3.68 -15.14
CA ASN A 235 -4.64 2.96 -14.78
C ASN A 235 -3.43 3.92 -14.75
N GLY A 236 -3.38 4.89 -15.66
CA GLY A 236 -2.28 5.85 -15.75
C GLY A 236 -2.32 6.97 -14.71
N PHE A 237 -3.50 7.51 -14.40
CA PHE A 237 -3.65 8.74 -13.60
C PHE A 237 -4.41 8.55 -12.29
N GLY A 238 -5.18 7.46 -12.12
CA GLY A 238 -6.00 7.22 -10.94
C GLY A 238 -5.18 7.17 -9.65
N GLY A 239 -4.04 6.49 -9.67
CA GLY A 239 -3.11 6.46 -8.53
C GLY A 239 -2.55 7.84 -8.18
N ILE A 240 -2.22 8.66 -9.16
CA ILE A 240 -1.74 10.04 -8.94
C ILE A 240 -2.83 10.90 -8.33
N LEU A 241 -4.04 10.83 -8.89
CA LEU A 241 -5.18 11.59 -8.42
C LEU A 241 -5.49 11.26 -6.96
N PHE A 242 -5.49 9.96 -6.62
CA PHE A 242 -5.66 9.47 -5.26
C PHE A 242 -4.51 9.89 -4.33
N ALA A 243 -3.25 9.79 -4.76
CA ALA A 243 -2.11 10.19 -3.96
C ALA A 243 -2.10 11.70 -3.68
N CYS A 244 -2.49 12.52 -4.66
CA CYS A 244 -2.64 13.97 -4.50
C CYS A 244 -3.76 14.33 -3.52
N SER A 245 -4.91 13.65 -3.60
CA SER A 245 -6.03 13.89 -2.69
C SER A 245 -5.68 13.49 -1.25
N MET A 246 -5.07 12.33 -1.05
CA MET A 246 -4.58 11.90 0.27
C MET A 246 -3.47 12.80 0.81
N GLY A 247 -2.58 13.29 -0.06
CA GLY A 247 -1.54 14.26 0.29
C GLY A 247 -2.11 15.61 0.73
N TRP A 248 -3.17 16.10 0.08
CA TRP A 248 -3.91 17.28 0.50
C TRP A 248 -4.56 17.08 1.88
N LEU A 249 -5.25 15.95 2.09
CA LEU A 249 -5.84 15.60 3.38
C LEU A 249 -4.78 15.59 4.49
N PHE A 250 -3.64 14.91 4.26
CA PHE A 250 -2.50 14.91 5.16
C PHE A 250 -2.00 16.33 5.48
N HIS A 251 -1.83 17.16 4.45
CA HIS A 251 -1.36 18.53 4.61
C HIS A 251 -2.28 19.37 5.50
N VAL A 252 -3.59 19.30 5.27
CA VAL A 252 -4.58 20.10 6.00
C VAL A 252 -4.74 19.59 7.44
N CYS A 253 -4.72 18.28 7.66
CA CYS A 253 -4.74 17.68 9.00
C CYS A 253 -3.50 18.08 9.82
N THR A 254 -2.30 17.99 9.25
CA THR A 254 -1.06 18.40 9.93
C THR A 254 -0.95 19.92 10.14
N ALA A 255 -1.58 20.72 9.26
CA ALA A 255 -1.73 22.16 9.44
C ALA A 255 -2.74 22.55 10.53
N LYS A 256 -3.45 21.58 11.15
CA LYS A 256 -4.59 21.80 12.07
C LYS A 256 -5.75 22.57 11.44
N GLN A 257 -5.91 22.48 10.13
CA GLN A 257 -7.00 23.11 9.37
C GLN A 257 -8.01 22.07 8.83
N GLY A 258 -7.94 20.82 9.30
CA GLY A 258 -8.76 19.70 8.84
C GLY A 258 -10.22 19.72 9.26
N GLY A 259 -10.63 20.70 10.07
CA GLY A 259 -11.99 20.81 10.60
C GLY A 259 -12.46 19.51 11.26
N PHE A 260 -13.68 19.08 10.93
CA PHE A 260 -14.27 17.84 11.42
C PHE A 260 -13.45 16.59 11.06
N ILE A 261 -13.00 16.48 9.80
CA ILE A 261 -12.24 15.30 9.33
C ILE A 261 -10.93 15.19 10.10
N GLY A 262 -10.23 16.30 10.31
CA GLY A 262 -9.01 16.33 11.13
C GLY A 262 -9.25 15.91 12.58
N HIS A 263 -10.37 16.33 13.18
CA HIS A 263 -10.74 15.92 14.53
C HIS A 263 -11.05 14.42 14.61
N PHE A 264 -11.87 13.92 13.67
CA PHE A 264 -12.24 12.50 13.58
C PHE A 264 -11.01 11.60 13.41
N LEU A 265 -10.11 11.93 12.48
CA LEU A 265 -8.88 11.15 12.25
C LEU A 265 -7.89 11.22 13.41
N SER A 266 -8.03 12.21 14.30
CA SER A 266 -7.19 12.36 15.50
C SER A 266 -7.78 11.69 16.75
N LEU A 267 -8.91 10.97 16.63
CA LEU A 267 -9.52 10.28 17.76
C LEU A 267 -8.60 9.19 18.32
N LYS A 268 -8.51 9.14 19.65
CA LYS A 268 -7.64 8.17 20.36
C LYS A 268 -8.03 6.71 20.12
N ILE A 269 -9.28 6.43 19.72
CA ILE A 269 -9.74 5.09 19.38
C ILE A 269 -8.97 4.49 18.19
N PHE A 270 -8.46 5.33 17.28
CA PHE A 270 -7.67 4.89 16.13
C PHE A 270 -6.20 4.63 16.46
N LEU A 271 -5.72 4.99 17.66
CA LEU A 271 -4.33 4.73 18.07
C LEU A 271 -4.00 3.22 18.14
N PRO A 272 -4.79 2.36 18.83
CA PRO A 272 -4.51 0.92 18.84
C PRO A 272 -4.67 0.29 17.45
N LEU A 273 -5.69 0.68 16.69
CA LEU A 273 -5.92 0.15 15.33
C LEU A 273 -4.78 0.53 14.38
N SER A 274 -4.32 1.78 14.41
CA SER A 274 -3.22 2.23 13.56
C SER A 274 -1.90 1.53 13.91
N ARG A 275 -1.64 1.21 15.18
CA ARG A 275 -0.47 0.41 15.58
C ARG A 275 -0.52 -1.03 15.07
N LEU A 276 -1.69 -1.64 15.04
CA LEU A 276 -1.87 -3.01 14.53
C LEU A 276 -2.01 -3.10 13.02
N SER A 277 -2.18 -1.97 12.32
CA SER A 277 -2.51 -1.95 10.88
C SER A 277 -1.56 -2.77 10.01
N PHE A 278 -0.25 -2.75 10.30
CA PHE A 278 0.72 -3.56 9.56
C PHE A 278 0.57 -5.06 9.83
N SER A 279 0.42 -5.46 11.09
CA SER A 279 0.13 -6.86 11.44
C SER A 279 -1.18 -7.35 10.82
N ALA A 280 -2.22 -6.50 10.84
CA ALA A 280 -3.50 -6.76 10.19
C ALA A 280 -3.35 -6.90 8.67
N TYR A 281 -2.53 -6.07 8.04
CA TYR A 281 -2.22 -6.20 6.63
C TYR A 281 -1.56 -7.54 6.28
N LEU A 282 -0.68 -8.09 7.12
CA LEU A 282 -0.09 -9.40 6.82
C LEU A 282 -1.06 -10.56 7.07
N ILE A 283 -1.92 -10.44 8.08
CA ILE A 283 -2.79 -11.53 8.53
C ILE A 283 -4.11 -11.61 7.74
N HIS A 284 -4.63 -10.48 7.23
CA HIS A 284 -5.98 -10.45 6.63
C HIS A 284 -6.16 -11.46 5.51
N PHE A 285 -5.13 -11.64 4.67
CA PHE A 285 -5.22 -12.56 3.54
C PHE A 285 -5.31 -14.01 4.00
N MET A 286 -4.62 -14.37 5.08
CA MET A 286 -4.71 -15.70 5.68
C MET A 286 -6.09 -15.95 6.28
N VAL A 287 -6.67 -14.96 6.95
CA VAL A 287 -8.04 -15.03 7.50
C VAL A 287 -9.05 -15.19 6.37
N LEU A 288 -8.87 -14.43 5.27
CA LEU A 288 -9.71 -14.53 4.09
C LEU A 288 -9.60 -15.92 3.44
N LEU A 289 -8.38 -16.44 3.24
CA LEU A 289 -8.17 -17.80 2.72
C LEU A 289 -8.78 -18.85 3.63
N HIS A 290 -8.64 -18.71 4.95
CA HIS A 290 -9.26 -19.63 5.90
C HIS A 290 -10.79 -19.65 5.75
N TYR A 291 -11.42 -18.47 5.61
CA TYR A 291 -12.86 -18.36 5.35
C TYR A 291 -13.26 -19.04 4.05
N ILE A 292 -12.55 -18.75 2.95
CA ILE A 292 -12.84 -19.30 1.62
C ILE A 292 -12.66 -20.83 1.62
N PHE A 293 -11.55 -21.33 2.16
CA PHE A 293 -11.22 -22.76 2.10
C PHE A 293 -12.02 -23.62 3.06
N SER A 294 -12.47 -23.05 4.19
CA SER A 294 -13.36 -23.74 5.13
C SER A 294 -14.82 -23.69 4.68
N SER A 295 -15.17 -22.84 3.72
CA SER A 295 -16.55 -22.74 3.22
C SER A 295 -16.95 -24.03 2.51
N THR A 296 -18.00 -24.67 3.02
CA THR A 296 -18.62 -25.86 2.45
C THR A 296 -19.74 -25.53 1.45
N LYS A 297 -20.10 -24.26 1.29
CA LYS A 297 -21.21 -23.84 0.44
C LYS A 297 -20.76 -23.63 -1.01
N GLN A 298 -21.31 -24.44 -1.91
CA GLN A 298 -21.39 -24.10 -3.33
C GLN A 298 -22.37 -22.92 -3.50
N GLU A 299 -21.92 -21.90 -4.23
CA GLU A 299 -22.71 -20.77 -4.74
C GLU A 299 -23.39 -19.90 -3.67
N GLU A 300 -22.62 -19.06 -2.98
CA GLU A 300 -23.22 -17.88 -2.32
C GLU A 300 -23.68 -16.91 -3.41
N THR A 301 -25.00 -16.77 -3.59
CA THR A 301 -25.57 -15.74 -4.45
C THR A 301 -25.14 -14.37 -3.95
N PHE A 302 -24.65 -13.52 -4.87
CA PHE A 302 -24.17 -12.19 -4.52
C PHE A 302 -25.29 -11.38 -3.86
N SER A 303 -25.11 -11.04 -2.58
CA SER A 303 -26.00 -10.14 -1.85
C SER A 303 -25.19 -9.13 -1.05
N LEU A 304 -25.66 -7.88 -1.00
CA LEU A 304 -25.01 -6.84 -0.19
C LEU A 304 -24.86 -7.28 1.28
N GLN A 305 -25.85 -8.00 1.81
CA GLN A 305 -25.82 -8.53 3.17
C GLN A 305 -24.67 -9.53 3.39
N SER A 306 -24.48 -10.48 2.46
CA SER A 306 -23.36 -11.43 2.52
C SER A 306 -22.01 -10.72 2.46
N MET A 307 -21.88 -9.70 1.60
CA MET A 307 -20.66 -8.90 1.45
C MET A 307 -20.33 -8.12 2.74
N PHE A 308 -21.30 -7.44 3.34
CA PHE A 308 -21.07 -6.75 4.61
C PHE A 308 -20.71 -7.72 5.72
N SER A 309 -21.43 -8.84 5.84
CA SER A 309 -21.12 -9.89 6.83
C SER A 309 -19.69 -10.40 6.69
N LEU A 310 -19.24 -10.67 5.46
CA LEU A 310 -17.89 -11.11 5.17
C LEU A 310 -16.85 -10.05 5.57
N ILE A 311 -17.04 -8.80 5.17
CA ILE A 311 -16.12 -7.71 5.48
C ILE A 311 -15.99 -7.52 7.00
N PHE A 312 -17.10 -7.50 7.73
CA PHE A 312 -17.09 -7.37 9.19
C PHE A 312 -16.41 -8.56 9.86
N SER A 313 -16.74 -9.79 9.44
CA SER A 313 -16.17 -11.01 10.01
C SER A 313 -14.65 -11.08 9.79
N VAL A 314 -14.19 -10.92 8.54
CA VAL A 314 -12.76 -10.97 8.20
C VAL A 314 -12.00 -9.86 8.91
N THR A 315 -12.53 -8.63 8.92
CA THR A 315 -11.89 -7.51 9.61
C THR A 315 -11.77 -7.76 11.11
N PHE A 316 -12.85 -8.22 11.75
CA PHE A 316 -12.88 -8.50 13.17
C PHE A 316 -11.84 -9.56 13.56
N TRP A 317 -11.84 -10.71 12.88
CA TRP A 317 -10.88 -11.78 13.15
C TRP A 317 -9.45 -11.38 12.83
N THR A 318 -9.23 -10.62 11.76
CA THR A 318 -7.92 -10.09 11.41
C THR A 318 -7.34 -9.26 12.55
N TYR A 319 -8.09 -8.31 13.11
CA TYR A 319 -7.58 -7.46 14.20
C TYR A 319 -7.35 -8.25 15.50
N ILE A 320 -8.18 -9.26 15.81
CA ILE A 320 -7.96 -10.13 16.98
C ILE A 320 -6.64 -10.91 16.83
N ILE A 321 -6.45 -11.59 15.70
CA ILE A 321 -5.25 -12.41 15.48
C ILE A 321 -4.01 -11.50 15.39
N SER A 322 -4.14 -10.32 14.79
CA SER A 322 -3.07 -9.32 14.71
C SER A 322 -2.64 -8.80 16.07
N PHE A 323 -3.59 -8.57 16.97
CA PHE A 323 -3.29 -8.19 18.35
C PHE A 323 -2.47 -9.28 19.06
N ILE A 324 -2.87 -10.55 18.92
CA ILE A 324 -2.15 -11.70 19.50
C ILE A 324 -0.74 -11.80 18.89
N ALA A 325 -0.61 -11.73 17.56
CA ALA A 325 0.68 -11.80 16.88
C ALA A 325 1.64 -10.67 17.27
N SER A 326 1.12 -9.44 17.41
CA SER A 326 1.90 -8.27 17.85
C SER A 326 2.41 -8.46 19.29
N LEU A 327 1.58 -8.99 20.20
CA LEU A 327 2.01 -9.30 21.58
C LEU A 327 3.09 -10.38 21.65
N LEU A 328 2.98 -11.43 20.82
CA LEU A 328 3.89 -12.56 20.83
C LEU A 328 5.22 -12.28 20.15
N VAL A 329 5.27 -11.38 19.16
CA VAL A 329 6.49 -11.14 18.36
C VAL A 329 6.92 -9.69 18.37
N GLU A 330 6.06 -8.77 17.96
CA GLU A 330 6.45 -7.38 17.73
C GLU A 330 6.91 -6.69 19.02
N VAL A 331 6.18 -6.90 20.11
CA VAL A 331 6.51 -6.35 21.44
C VAL A 331 7.83 -6.90 21.99
N PRO A 332 8.07 -8.22 22.08
CA PRO A 332 9.35 -8.74 22.57
C PRO A 332 10.51 -8.36 21.66
N MET A 333 10.36 -8.45 20.33
CA MET A 333 11.43 -8.08 19.39
C MET A 333 11.78 -6.59 19.49
N SER A 334 10.79 -5.72 19.65
CA SER A 334 11.04 -4.29 19.89
C SER A 334 11.75 -4.00 21.21
N ARG A 335 11.62 -4.87 22.22
CA ARG A 335 12.41 -4.75 23.47
C ARG A 335 13.83 -5.22 23.28
N VAL A 336 14.04 -6.34 22.58
CA VAL A 336 15.38 -6.87 22.26
C VAL A 336 16.16 -5.86 21.41
N LEU A 337 15.58 -5.30 20.35
CA LEU A 337 16.23 -4.30 19.52
C LEU A 337 16.64 -3.04 20.31
N ARG A 338 15.78 -2.57 21.20
CA ARG A 338 16.11 -1.43 22.08
C ARG A 338 17.23 -1.76 23.06
N TRP A 339 17.26 -2.99 23.58
CA TRP A 339 18.34 -3.44 24.45
C TRP A 339 19.68 -3.50 23.69
N ILE A 340 19.68 -4.01 22.45
CA ILE A 340 20.88 -4.05 21.58
C ILE A 340 21.36 -2.63 21.23
N HIS A 341 20.47 -1.65 21.08
CA HIS A 341 20.88 -0.29 20.74
C HIS A 341 21.45 0.50 21.93
N ASN A 342 21.01 0.15 23.15
CA ASN A 342 21.40 0.85 24.37
C ASN A 342 22.68 0.29 25.02
N ASN A 343 23.16 -0.86 24.59
CA ASN A 343 24.42 -1.50 25.01
C ASN A 343 25.37 -1.55 23.83
#